data_AF-A0AA96U8X9-F1
#
_entry.id   AF-A0AA96U8X9-F1
#
_cell.length_a   1.000
_cell.length_b   1.000
_cell.length_c   1.000
_cell.angle_alpha   90.00
_cell.angle_beta   90.00
_cell.angle_gamma   90.00
#
_symmetry.space_group_name_H-M   'P 1'
#
loop_
_entity.id
_entity.type
_entity.pdbx_description
1 polymer ?
#
loop_
_entity_poly.entity_id
_entity_poly.type
_entity_poly.pdbx_seq_one_letter_code
_entity_poly.pdbx_strand_id
1 'polypeptide(L)'
;MWRSYLVDLARNLMKKAFAALALAVSFMQALPAVAATIKIENASSWDIQEVYFAPFRQRDWGDDHLGKQVLKAGKTLSLNDVEPGVWDVRLVDEDDDECVVEGQQISASQTLVIDDEDLMNCQAASEQ
;
A
#
# COMPACT_ATOMS: atom_id res chain seq x y z
N MET A 1 -68.03 21.76 20.45
CA MET A 1 -67.24 21.26 21.59
C MET A 1 -66.74 19.84 21.31
N TRP A 2 -65.78 19.68 20.39
CA TRP A 2 -65.08 18.40 20.10
C TRP A 2 -63.89 18.53 19.12
N ARG A 3 -63.76 19.67 18.42
CA ARG A 3 -62.69 19.94 17.45
C ARG A 3 -61.31 20.30 18.05
N SER A 4 -61.18 20.42 19.38
CA SER A 4 -59.97 20.94 20.02
C SER A 4 -58.99 19.86 20.52
N TYR A 5 -59.44 18.61 20.69
CA TYR A 5 -58.59 17.55 21.26
C TYR A 5 -57.60 16.92 20.26
N LEU A 6 -57.84 17.04 18.95
CA LEU A 6 -56.95 16.48 17.93
C LEU A 6 -55.75 17.37 17.59
N VAL A 7 -55.77 18.66 17.93
CA VAL A 7 -54.66 19.58 17.63
C VAL A 7 -53.60 19.57 18.75
N ASP A 8 -53.97 19.29 19.99
CA ASP A 8 -53.03 19.25 21.12
C ASP A 8 -52.25 17.92 21.22
N LEU A 9 -52.80 16.82 20.68
CA LEU A 9 -52.06 15.56 20.56
C LEU A 9 -50.90 15.67 19.55
N ALA A 10 -51.07 16.44 18.48
CA ALA A 10 -50.01 16.70 17.50
C ALA A 10 -48.96 17.71 18.00
N ARG A 11 -49.30 18.56 18.98
CA ARG A 11 -48.37 19.59 19.49
C ARG A 11 -47.39 19.04 20.52
N ASN A 12 -47.77 18.01 21.29
CA ASN A 12 -46.89 17.41 22.29
C ASN A 12 -46.10 16.19 21.79
N LEU A 13 -46.43 15.69 20.60
CA LEU A 13 -45.61 14.70 19.88
C LEU A 13 -44.48 15.34 19.06
N MET A 14 -44.53 16.64 18.75
CA MET A 14 -43.45 17.33 18.03
C MET A 14 -42.40 18.01 18.93
N LYS A 15 -42.64 18.19 20.23
CA LYS A 15 -41.62 18.76 21.15
C LYS A 15 -40.70 17.72 21.78
N LYS A 16 -41.03 16.43 21.67
CA LYS A 16 -40.17 15.32 22.14
C LYS A 16 -39.41 14.61 21.02
N ALA A 17 -39.51 15.10 19.78
CA ALA A 17 -38.85 14.53 18.61
C ALA A 17 -37.70 15.41 18.07
N PHE A 18 -37.19 16.35 18.88
CA PHE A 18 -36.02 17.18 18.55
C PHE A 18 -34.90 17.06 19.59
N ALA A 19 -34.73 15.88 20.19
CA ALA A 19 -33.62 15.61 21.10
C ALA A 19 -33.05 14.19 20.97
N ALA A 20 -33.25 13.52 19.83
CA ALA A 20 -32.78 12.14 19.65
C ALA A 20 -32.46 11.80 18.18
N LEU A 21 -31.73 12.66 17.46
CA LEU A 21 -31.21 12.29 16.13
C LEU A 21 -29.97 13.10 15.72
N ALA A 22 -28.92 13.10 16.53
CA ALA A 22 -27.63 13.69 16.14
C ALA A 22 -26.43 13.11 16.91
N LEU A 23 -26.42 11.80 17.18
CA LEU A 23 -25.31 11.14 17.90
C LEU A 23 -24.87 9.83 17.24
N ALA A 24 -24.99 9.74 15.92
CA ALA A 24 -24.45 8.65 15.12
C ALA A 24 -23.58 9.19 13.98
N VAL A 25 -22.75 10.20 14.27
CA VAL A 25 -21.67 10.59 13.35
C VAL A 25 -20.43 9.80 13.74
N SER A 26 -20.28 8.66 13.07
CA SER A 26 -19.03 8.08 12.59
C SER A 26 -17.85 8.05 13.55
N PHE A 27 -17.74 6.95 14.31
CA PHE A 27 -16.43 6.49 14.77
C PHE A 27 -15.84 5.56 13.68
N MET A 28 -15.46 6.14 12.53
CA MET A 28 -14.54 5.46 11.61
C MET A 28 -13.16 5.56 12.25
N GLN A 29 -12.86 4.63 13.17
CA GLN A 29 -11.48 4.49 13.62
C GLN A 29 -10.70 3.87 12.47
N ALA A 30 -9.69 4.59 11.97
CA ALA A 30 -8.64 3.96 11.20
C ALA A 30 -8.00 2.89 12.09
N LEU A 31 -7.97 1.64 11.62
CA LEU A 31 -7.20 0.61 12.29
C LEU A 31 -5.72 1.04 12.27
N PRO A 32 -4.96 0.80 13.35
CA PRO A 32 -3.53 1.07 13.31
C PRO A 32 -2.92 0.26 12.17
N ALA A 33 -2.17 0.94 11.30
CA ALA A 33 -1.39 0.28 10.26
C ALA A 33 -0.33 -0.58 10.95
N VAL A 34 -0.41 -1.90 10.75
CA VAL A 34 0.67 -2.80 11.18
C VAL A 34 1.75 -2.71 10.13
N ALA A 35 2.96 -2.33 10.55
CA ALA A 35 4.10 -2.28 9.66
C ALA A 35 4.43 -3.70 9.17
N ALA A 36 4.71 -3.83 7.88
CA ALA A 36 4.93 -5.09 7.19
C ALA A 36 6.44 -5.38 7.02
N THR A 37 6.78 -6.66 6.90
CA THR A 37 8.08 -7.09 6.38
C THR A 37 7.91 -7.51 4.94
N ILE A 38 8.66 -6.89 4.04
CA ILE A 38 8.72 -7.27 2.62
C ILE A 38 10.00 -8.03 2.37
N LYS A 39 9.87 -9.21 1.78
CA LYS A 39 11.00 -10.02 1.34
C LYS A 39 11.12 -9.90 -0.17
N ILE A 40 12.25 -9.44 -0.67
CA ILE A 40 12.54 -9.41 -2.10
C ILE A 40 13.46 -10.60 -2.37
N GLU A 41 12.93 -11.62 -3.01
CA GLU A 41 13.66 -12.82 -3.41
C GLU A 41 14.14 -12.66 -4.84
N ASN A 42 15.46 -12.66 -5.03
CA ASN A 42 16.06 -12.74 -6.35
C ASN A 42 16.05 -14.21 -6.78
N ALA A 43 14.99 -14.62 -7.48
CA ALA A 43 14.87 -15.94 -8.10
C ALA A 43 15.38 -15.94 -9.55
N SER A 44 15.86 -14.81 -10.05
CA SER A 44 16.49 -14.68 -11.35
C SER A 44 17.92 -15.25 -11.35
N SER A 45 18.47 -15.34 -12.55
CA SER A 45 19.85 -15.77 -12.82
C SER A 45 20.89 -14.65 -12.69
N TRP A 46 20.48 -13.40 -12.50
CA TRP A 46 21.35 -12.23 -12.38
C TRP A 46 21.53 -11.79 -10.93
N ASP A 47 22.71 -11.28 -10.59
CA ASP A 47 22.93 -10.61 -9.31
C ASP A 47 22.32 -9.20 -9.33
N ILE A 48 21.63 -8.82 -8.24
CA ILE A 48 21.06 -7.46 -8.11
C ILE A 48 22.00 -6.59 -7.28
N GLN A 49 22.41 -5.46 -7.86
CA GLN A 49 23.35 -4.51 -7.28
C GLN A 49 22.67 -3.42 -6.46
N GLU A 50 21.50 -2.95 -6.89
CA GLU A 50 20.76 -1.88 -6.20
C GLU A 50 19.29 -2.24 -6.06
N VAL A 51 18.68 -1.88 -4.92
CA VAL A 51 17.24 -2.02 -4.69
C VAL A 51 16.69 -0.73 -4.09
N TYR A 52 15.72 -0.15 -4.77
CA TYR A 52 15.01 1.06 -4.34
C TYR A 52 13.52 0.80 -4.15
N PHE A 53 12.90 1.64 -3.35
CA PHE A 53 11.52 1.47 -2.91
C PHE A 53 10.81 2.81 -2.80
N ALA A 54 9.73 3.02 -3.56
CA ALA A 54 8.98 4.27 -3.56
C ALA A 54 7.47 4.05 -3.53
N PRO A 55 6.68 4.96 -2.96
CA PRO A 55 5.24 4.90 -3.10
C PRO A 55 4.85 4.97 -4.59
N PHE A 56 3.74 4.34 -4.96
CA PHE A 56 3.27 4.22 -6.35
C PHE A 56 3.37 5.53 -7.15
N ARG A 57 4.04 5.47 -8.30
CA ARG A 57 4.31 6.56 -9.25
C ARG A 57 5.13 7.72 -8.72
N GLN A 58 5.68 7.61 -7.51
CA GLN A 58 6.65 8.58 -7.03
C GLN A 58 8.03 8.25 -7.60
N ARG A 59 8.75 9.28 -8.03
CA ARG A 59 10.10 9.14 -8.62
C ARG A 59 11.20 9.55 -7.65
N ASP A 60 10.83 9.89 -6.42
CA ASP A 60 11.76 10.04 -5.31
C ASP A 60 11.98 8.66 -4.70
N TRP A 61 13.04 7.99 -5.15
CA TRP A 61 13.31 6.57 -4.86
C TRP A 61 13.97 6.32 -3.50
N GLY A 62 14.39 7.39 -2.81
CA GLY A 62 15.14 7.27 -1.56
C GLY A 62 16.52 6.62 -1.74
N ASP A 63 17.01 6.03 -0.65
CA ASP A 63 18.32 5.38 -0.59
C ASP A 63 18.27 3.94 -1.13
N ASP A 64 19.39 3.45 -1.65
CA ASP A 64 19.56 2.03 -1.98
C ASP A 64 19.56 1.18 -0.70
N HIS A 65 18.71 0.17 -0.69
CA HIS A 65 18.53 -0.75 0.43
C HIS A 65 19.61 -1.85 0.53
N LEU A 66 20.47 -2.02 -0.49
CA LEU A 66 21.62 -2.94 -0.45
C LEU A 66 22.90 -2.25 0.02
N GLY A 67 23.09 -0.99 -0.35
CA GLY A 67 24.21 -0.13 0.00
C GLY A 67 25.54 -0.60 -0.62
N LYS A 68 26.23 -1.52 0.05
CA LYS A 68 27.49 -2.12 -0.46
C LYS A 68 27.37 -3.63 -0.67
N GLN A 69 26.18 -4.17 -0.41
CA GLN A 69 25.91 -5.59 -0.55
C GLN A 69 25.40 -5.86 -1.96
N VAL A 70 25.48 -7.12 -2.39
CA VAL A 70 24.89 -7.60 -3.64
C VAL A 70 23.87 -8.66 -3.27
N LEU A 71 22.64 -8.53 -3.78
CA LEU A 71 21.60 -9.52 -3.62
C LEU A 71 21.77 -10.59 -4.69
N LYS A 72 22.57 -11.61 -4.36
CA LYS A 72 22.90 -12.68 -5.30
C LYS A 72 21.68 -13.50 -5.73
N ALA A 73 21.80 -14.17 -6.88
CA ALA A 73 20.83 -15.16 -7.32
C ALA A 73 20.50 -16.19 -6.21
N GLY A 74 19.21 -16.46 -6.02
CA GLY A 74 18.65 -17.31 -4.97
C GLY A 74 18.74 -16.75 -3.55
N LYS A 75 18.99 -15.44 -3.37
CA LYS A 75 19.01 -14.78 -2.06
C LYS A 75 17.80 -13.87 -1.86
N THR A 76 17.61 -13.45 -0.62
CA THR A 76 16.47 -12.64 -0.21
C THR A 76 16.92 -11.44 0.61
N LEU A 77 16.47 -10.25 0.22
CA LEU A 77 16.53 -9.02 1.01
C LEU A 77 15.27 -8.91 1.86
N SER A 78 15.38 -8.46 3.11
CA SER A 78 14.22 -8.20 3.98
C SER A 78 14.16 -6.73 4.36
N LEU A 79 13.09 -6.05 3.95
CA LEU A 79 12.74 -4.69 4.34
C LEU A 79 11.71 -4.76 5.47
N ASN A 80 12.04 -4.21 6.63
CA ASN A 80 11.15 -4.20 7.80
C ASN A 80 10.46 -2.84 7.92
N ASP A 81 9.41 -2.81 8.75
CA ASP A 81 8.68 -1.60 9.10
C ASP A 81 8.08 -0.85 7.88
N VAL A 82 7.70 -1.59 6.84
CA VAL A 82 7.11 -1.03 5.62
C VAL A 82 5.65 -0.66 5.86
N GLU A 83 5.27 0.57 5.55
CA GLU A 83 3.89 1.02 5.69
C GLU A 83 2.97 0.35 4.65
N PRO A 84 1.74 -0.06 5.05
CA PRO A 84 0.73 -0.51 4.10
C PRO A 84 0.44 0.55 3.03
N GLY A 85 0.40 0.13 1.77
CA GLY A 85 0.26 1.04 0.63
C GLY A 85 0.45 0.33 -0.70
N VAL A 86 0.51 1.12 -1.78
CA VAL A 86 0.92 0.65 -3.11
C VAL A 86 2.31 1.20 -3.37
N TRP A 87 3.23 0.34 -3.77
CA TRP A 87 4.64 0.63 -3.87
C TRP A 87 5.20 0.19 -5.22
N ASP A 88 6.21 0.91 -5.70
CA ASP A 88 7.03 0.52 -6.83
C ASP A 88 8.40 0.07 -6.31
N VAL A 89 8.93 -0.99 -6.90
CA VAL A 89 10.27 -1.53 -6.57
C VAL A 89 11.14 -1.35 -7.79
N ARG A 90 12.27 -0.65 -7.64
CA ARG A 90 13.27 -0.52 -8.71
C ARG A 90 14.49 -1.36 -8.37
N LEU A 91 14.96 -2.11 -9.34
CA LEU A 91 16.08 -3.04 -9.25
C LEU A 91 17.10 -2.64 -10.31
N VAL A 92 18.39 -2.71 -9.98
CA VAL A 92 19.49 -2.58 -10.94
C VAL A 92 20.34 -3.84 -10.85
N ASP A 93 20.53 -4.53 -11.97
CA ASP A 93 21.28 -5.78 -12.00
C ASP A 93 22.80 -5.58 -12.21
N GLU A 94 23.52 -6.68 -12.43
CA GLU A 94 24.97 -6.69 -12.61
C GLU A 94 25.44 -6.11 -13.97
N ASP A 95 24.53 -5.92 -14.92
CA ASP A 95 24.78 -5.33 -16.24
C ASP A 95 24.32 -3.86 -16.33
N ASP A 96 23.93 -3.25 -15.19
CA ASP A 96 23.36 -1.91 -15.05
C ASP A 96 21.97 -1.74 -15.69
N ASP A 97 21.25 -2.83 -15.96
CA ASP A 97 19.87 -2.76 -16.46
C ASP A 97 18.89 -2.45 -15.32
N GLU A 98 18.01 -1.47 -15.56
CA GLU A 98 16.99 -1.06 -14.59
C GLU A 98 15.66 -1.79 -14.85
N CYS A 99 15.08 -2.38 -13.80
CA CYS A 99 13.71 -2.92 -13.82
C CYS A 99 12.85 -2.27 -12.74
N VAL A 100 11.67 -1.78 -13.13
CA VAL A 100 10.68 -1.23 -12.21
C VAL A 100 9.46 -2.13 -12.14
N VAL A 101 9.30 -2.80 -11.02
CA VAL A 101 8.12 -3.59 -10.69
C VAL A 101 7.10 -2.67 -10.02
N GLU A 102 6.16 -2.16 -10.82
CA GLU A 102 5.18 -1.17 -10.37
C GLU A 102 4.00 -1.80 -9.61
N GLY A 103 3.34 -1.01 -8.76
CA GLY A 103 1.98 -1.27 -8.29
C GLY A 103 1.83 -2.38 -7.25
N GLN A 104 2.89 -2.69 -6.50
CA GLN A 104 2.91 -3.73 -5.48
C GLN A 104 2.05 -3.33 -4.27
N GLN A 105 0.91 -4.01 -4.11
CA GLN A 105 0.01 -3.77 -2.98
C GLN A 105 0.55 -4.45 -1.72
N ILE A 106 0.89 -3.65 -0.71
CA ILE A 106 1.33 -4.09 0.61
C ILE A 106 0.23 -3.83 1.62
N SER A 107 -0.30 -4.90 2.21
CA SER A 107 -1.26 -4.83 3.31
C SER A 107 -0.84 -5.67 4.52
N ALA A 108 0.13 -6.57 4.34
CA ALA A 108 0.74 -7.41 5.34
C ALA A 108 2.14 -7.85 4.85
N SER A 109 2.91 -8.50 5.71
CA SER A 109 4.20 -9.07 5.33
C SER A 109 4.06 -10.08 4.19
N GLN A 110 4.90 -9.96 3.17
CA GLN A 110 4.86 -10.81 1.97
C GLN A 110 6.23 -10.95 1.32
N THR A 111 6.33 -11.88 0.37
CA THR A 111 7.50 -12.05 -0.49
C THR A 111 7.16 -11.60 -1.91
N LEU A 112 7.96 -10.70 -2.46
CA LEU A 112 8.03 -10.39 -3.87
C LEU A 112 9.14 -11.27 -4.46
N VAL A 113 8.77 -12.17 -5.37
CA VAL A 113 9.73 -12.99 -6.12
C VAL A 113 10.02 -12.27 -7.42
N ILE A 114 11.29 -12.09 -7.73
CA ILE A 114 11.77 -11.52 -8.99
C ILE A 114 12.45 -12.64 -9.76
N ASP A 115 11.86 -13.06 -10.88
CA ASP A 115 12.42 -14.11 -11.73
C ASP A 115 13.01 -13.57 -13.05
N ASP A 116 13.51 -14.48 -13.90
CA ASP A 116 14.09 -14.10 -15.18
C ASP A 116 13.07 -13.41 -16.11
N GLU A 117 11.80 -13.82 -16.06
CA GLU A 117 10.75 -13.25 -16.90
C GLU A 117 10.47 -11.80 -16.50
N ASP A 118 10.46 -11.49 -15.20
CA ASP A 118 10.29 -10.12 -14.70
C ASP A 118 11.37 -9.17 -15.23
N LEU A 119 12.65 -9.55 -15.11
CA LEU A 119 13.78 -8.69 -15.52
C LEU A 119 13.83 -8.53 -17.05
N MET A 120 13.62 -9.59 -17.81
CA MET A 120 13.59 -9.52 -19.28
C MET A 120 12.43 -8.67 -19.79
N ASN A 121 11.25 -8.75 -19.16
CA ASN A 121 10.08 -7.95 -19.54
C ASN A 121 10.32 -6.45 -19.30
N CYS A 122 11.04 -6.10 -18.24
CA CYS A 122 11.48 -4.73 -17.96
C CYS A 122 12.39 -4.17 -19.06
N GLN A 123 13.42 -4.94 -19.46
CA GLN A 123 14.34 -4.54 -20.54
C GLN A 123 13.58 -4.33 -21.86
N ALA A 124 12.72 -5.26 -22.24
CA ALA A 124 11.92 -5.16 -23.47
C ALA A 124 10.96 -3.94 -23.51
N ALA A 125 10.53 -3.46 -22.34
CA ALA A 125 9.70 -2.26 -22.22
C ALA A 125 10.52 -0.95 -22.34
N SER A 126 11.84 -1.00 -22.09
CA SER A 126 12.73 0.17 -22.14
C SER A 126 13.29 0.49 -23.54
N GLU A 127 13.22 -0.46 -24.48
CA GLU A 127 13.74 -0.33 -25.85
C GLU A 127 12.75 0.28 -26.87
N GLN A 128 11.61 0.83 -26.40
CA GLN A 128 10.53 1.41 -27.23
C GLN A 128 10.37 2.92 -27.04
#